data_AF-A0A6C2USQ4-F1
#
_entry.id   AF-A0A6C2USQ4-F1
#
_cell.length_a   1.000
_cell.length_b   1.000
_cell.length_c   1.000
_cell.angle_alpha   90.00
_cell.angle_beta   90.00
_cell.angle_gamma   90.00
#
_symmetry.space_group_name_H-M   'P 1'
#
loop_
_entity.id
_entity.type
_entity.pdbx_description
1 polymer ?
#
loop_
_entity_poly.entity_id
_entity_poly.type
_entity_poly.pdbx_seq_one_letter_code
_entity_poly.pdbx_strand_id
1 'polypeptide(L)'
;MKIYKTIITSLSLLFCLQGIANADSEAAPYPWVTTSKNEKILFKMVPQKFHWENDDRSLVVDREAFGIAYKIDDSGGFEELWRVEGWYAFGGEISDDGKYFVRYGPWASDQKGFTDLAIAFYESGELLKEYQVQELIKNTNSLEHSVSHYQWKARSQSKPNGFEYRSYFHLVMIDKTAYRFNYETGEIVDVGIDVNAKSPTEASHEKLARKNISGIGILSESDFQDAYEEHFTLYFIEAHEGEMSDVHYKDPVWETHLRPKKKYSHVCIGSMTLPIHDGGVVRTSITPSEIDNAFETALSHPYILHRFEGETSQAQLVLYLQEDLLHKNTKHLKNQYKKVKRAELAEEKLRDWTEFWITPNSPECTSFFLNTKTKEIIYFDRPSWSAPSVLSLAGPDWKEQTREPEH
;
A
#
# COMPACT_ATOMS: atom_id res chain seq x y z
N MET A 1 55.94 -3.26 14.78
CA MET A 1 55.65 -2.28 15.85
C MET A 1 55.93 -0.87 15.34
N LYS A 2 54.94 -0.21 14.72
CA LYS A 2 55.02 1.20 14.28
C LYS A 2 53.61 1.83 14.31
N ILE A 3 53.39 2.63 15.36
CA ILE A 3 52.68 3.92 15.44
C ILE A 3 51.23 3.97 14.90
N TYR A 4 50.27 3.83 15.82
CA TYR A 4 48.91 4.39 15.69
C TYR A 4 48.96 5.89 15.99
N LYS A 5 48.49 6.72 15.05
CA LYS A 5 48.18 8.14 15.26
C LYS A 5 46.82 8.47 14.66
N THR A 6 45.84 8.58 15.54
CA THR A 6 44.81 9.62 15.62
C THR A 6 44.26 10.19 14.29
N ILE A 7 43.03 9.81 13.94
CA ILE A 7 42.06 10.71 13.31
C ILE A 7 40.77 10.63 14.13
N ILE A 8 40.60 11.63 15.00
CA ILE A 8 39.33 12.00 15.61
C ILE A 8 38.74 13.12 14.73
N THR A 9 37.40 13.22 14.74
CA THR A 9 36.56 14.32 14.27
C THR A 9 36.37 14.50 12.77
N SER A 10 35.31 13.86 12.26
CA SER A 10 34.34 14.49 11.34
C SER A 10 32.98 13.79 11.50
N LEU A 11 32.37 13.96 12.67
CA LEU A 11 30.96 13.68 12.90
C LEU A 11 30.16 14.89 12.37
N SER A 12 30.23 15.10 11.05
CA SER A 12 29.55 16.19 10.38
C SER A 12 28.10 15.80 10.16
N LEU A 13 27.24 16.29 11.08
CA LEU A 13 25.96 16.91 10.75
C LEU A 13 25.12 16.19 9.68
N LEU A 14 24.76 14.94 9.92
CA LEU A 14 23.68 14.26 9.20
C LEU A 14 22.33 14.66 9.83
N PHE A 15 22.07 15.96 9.89
CA PHE A 15 20.83 16.54 10.38
C PHE A 15 20.16 17.30 9.24
N CYS A 16 18.84 17.10 9.13
CA CYS A 16 17.90 17.99 8.45
C CYS A 16 17.76 17.87 6.93
N LEU A 17 17.53 16.65 6.43
CA LEU A 17 16.52 16.46 5.38
C LEU A 17 15.69 15.22 5.73
N GLN A 18 15.03 15.28 6.89
CA GLN A 18 13.80 14.51 7.06
C GLN A 18 12.82 15.11 6.06
N GLY A 19 12.74 14.51 4.87
CA GLY A 19 11.60 14.75 3.99
C GLY A 19 10.37 14.61 4.87
N ILE A 20 9.44 15.56 4.73
CA ILE A 20 8.11 15.48 5.33
C ILE A 20 7.47 14.27 4.64
N ALA A 21 7.81 13.06 5.11
CA ALA A 21 7.07 11.87 4.81
C ALA A 21 5.66 12.23 5.25
N ASN A 22 4.75 12.30 4.29
CA ASN A 22 3.34 12.49 4.59
C ASN A 22 2.99 11.39 5.57
N ALA A 23 2.89 11.75 6.85
CA ALA A 23 2.44 10.86 7.88
C ALA A 23 1.08 10.35 7.44
N ASP A 24 0.83 9.05 7.57
CA ASP A 24 -0.50 8.50 7.31
C ASP A 24 -1.52 9.35 8.10
N SER A 25 -2.40 10.06 7.40
CA SER A 25 -3.44 10.85 8.05
C SER A 25 -4.52 9.93 8.58
N GLU A 26 -5.18 10.31 9.67
CA GLU A 26 -6.40 9.63 10.10
C GLU A 26 -7.41 9.58 8.94
N ALA A 27 -8.03 8.41 8.73
CA ALA A 27 -9.05 8.27 7.72
C ALA A 27 -10.23 9.20 8.04
N ALA A 28 -10.71 9.97 7.06
CA ALA A 28 -11.88 10.82 7.29
C ALA A 28 -13.11 9.94 7.63
N PRO A 29 -13.95 10.33 8.61
CA PRO A 29 -15.20 9.63 8.89
C PRO A 29 -16.11 9.54 7.66
N TYR A 30 -16.79 8.40 7.48
CA TYR A 30 -17.72 8.15 6.37
C TYR A 30 -18.95 7.39 6.86
N PRO A 31 -20.13 7.56 6.23
CA PRO A 31 -21.30 6.78 6.61
C PRO A 31 -21.08 5.30 6.28
N TRP A 32 -21.51 4.42 7.19
CA TRP A 32 -21.42 2.97 7.00
C TRP A 32 -22.61 2.24 7.64
N VAL A 33 -22.78 0.98 7.26
CA VAL A 33 -23.81 0.09 7.81
C VAL A 33 -23.20 -1.27 8.16
N THR A 34 -23.75 -1.93 9.16
CA THR A 34 -23.51 -3.35 9.46
C THR A 34 -24.85 -4.06 9.65
N THR A 35 -24.85 -5.37 9.51
CA THR A 35 -26.05 -6.21 9.68
C THR A 35 -25.79 -7.27 10.75
N SER A 36 -26.86 -7.72 11.40
CA SER A 36 -26.82 -8.92 12.23
C SER A 36 -26.57 -10.17 11.37
N LYS A 37 -26.22 -11.29 12.00
CA LYS A 37 -25.91 -12.54 11.28
C LYS A 37 -27.10 -13.13 10.54
N ASN A 38 -28.30 -12.92 11.08
CA ASN A 38 -29.55 -13.30 10.44
C ASN A 38 -30.06 -12.29 9.39
N GLU A 39 -29.32 -11.17 9.19
CA GLU A 39 -29.65 -10.09 8.25
C GLU A 39 -31.03 -9.44 8.49
N LYS A 40 -31.60 -9.60 9.68
CA LYS A 40 -32.89 -8.98 10.06
C LYS A 40 -32.74 -7.66 10.80
N ILE A 41 -31.53 -7.34 11.24
CA ILE A 41 -31.20 -6.10 11.94
C ILE A 41 -30.10 -5.38 11.15
N LEU A 42 -30.24 -4.07 11.04
CA LEU A 42 -29.26 -3.17 10.45
C LEU A 42 -28.85 -2.13 11.50
N PHE A 43 -27.56 -1.83 11.61
CA PHE A 43 -27.10 -0.62 12.28
C PHE A 43 -26.45 0.31 11.26
N LYS A 44 -26.86 1.58 11.26
CA LYS A 44 -26.34 2.62 10.38
C LYS A 44 -25.62 3.67 11.22
N MET A 45 -24.38 4.00 10.85
CA MET A 45 -23.61 5.09 11.44
C MET A 45 -23.49 6.25 10.44
N VAL A 46 -23.69 7.46 10.93
CA VAL A 46 -23.58 8.69 10.16
C VAL A 46 -22.57 9.62 10.84
N PRO A 47 -21.52 10.07 10.13
CA PRO A 47 -20.52 10.94 10.71
C PRO A 47 -21.09 12.34 10.99
N GLN A 48 -20.38 13.04 11.87
CA GLN A 48 -20.60 14.45 12.15
C GLN A 48 -20.54 15.24 10.85
N LYS A 49 -21.48 16.16 10.68
CA LYS A 49 -21.42 17.18 9.63
C LYS A 49 -20.93 18.47 10.27
N PHE A 50 -19.91 19.07 9.67
CA PHE A 50 -19.37 20.33 10.12
C PHE A 50 -18.96 21.18 8.93
N HIS A 51 -18.81 22.48 9.18
CA HIS A 51 -18.15 23.41 8.27
C HIS A 51 -17.22 24.31 9.07
N TRP A 52 -16.33 25.00 8.36
CA TRP A 52 -15.46 26.01 8.96
C TRP A 52 -16.09 27.39 8.71
N GLU A 53 -16.35 28.16 9.75
CA GLU A 53 -16.78 29.55 9.62
C GLU A 53 -15.56 30.49 9.55
N ASN A 54 -15.67 31.52 8.70
CA ASN A 54 -14.78 32.70 8.63
C ASN A 54 -13.26 32.44 8.48
N ASP A 55 -12.49 33.54 8.45
CA ASP A 55 -11.02 33.53 8.39
C ASP A 55 -10.36 32.87 9.61
N ASP A 56 -11.09 32.71 10.72
CA ASP A 56 -10.58 32.19 11.99
C ASP A 56 -10.50 30.66 12.06
N ARG A 57 -11.06 29.96 11.05
CA ARG A 57 -11.12 28.49 10.99
C ARG A 57 -11.75 27.92 12.26
N SER A 58 -12.84 28.52 12.75
CA SER A 58 -13.66 27.91 13.79
C SER A 58 -14.49 26.76 13.21
N LEU A 59 -14.47 25.61 13.87
CA LEU A 59 -15.24 24.42 13.48
C LEU A 59 -16.68 24.56 14.00
N VAL A 60 -17.65 24.64 13.10
CA VAL A 60 -19.08 24.65 13.45
C VAL A 60 -19.69 23.30 13.14
N VAL A 61 -20.27 22.67 14.16
CA VAL A 61 -20.93 21.37 14.05
C VAL A 61 -22.38 21.57 13.62
N ASP A 62 -22.68 21.28 12.36
CA ASP A 62 -24.05 21.33 11.82
C ASP A 62 -24.92 20.20 12.39
N ARG A 63 -24.29 19.05 12.63
CA ARG A 63 -24.95 17.83 13.10
C ARG A 63 -23.93 16.92 13.74
N GLU A 64 -24.20 16.50 14.97
CA GLU A 64 -23.42 15.49 15.66
C GLU A 64 -23.41 14.15 14.89
N ALA A 65 -22.38 13.35 15.15
CA ALA A 65 -22.38 11.96 14.70
C ALA A 65 -23.51 11.20 15.42
N PHE A 66 -24.17 10.29 14.70
CA PHE A 66 -25.23 9.48 15.27
C PHE A 66 -25.30 8.10 14.61
N GLY A 67 -25.83 7.13 15.35
CA GLY A 67 -26.08 5.77 14.89
C GLY A 67 -27.53 5.36 15.13
N ILE A 68 -28.09 4.53 14.26
CA ILE A 68 -29.49 4.05 14.36
C ILE A 68 -29.54 2.56 14.10
N ALA A 69 -30.19 1.82 14.99
CA ALA A 69 -30.56 0.43 14.77
C ALA A 69 -31.95 0.32 14.14
N TYR A 70 -32.09 -0.53 13.14
CA TYR A 70 -33.33 -0.82 12.45
C TYR A 70 -33.61 -2.31 12.43
N LYS A 71 -34.87 -2.68 12.56
CA LYS A 71 -35.38 -3.99 12.15
C LYS A 71 -35.84 -3.93 10.70
N ILE A 72 -35.50 -4.96 9.93
CA ILE A 72 -35.93 -5.13 8.53
C ILE A 72 -37.17 -6.03 8.54
N ASP A 73 -38.30 -5.50 8.07
CA ASP A 73 -39.54 -6.26 7.95
C ASP A 73 -39.56 -7.15 6.69
N ASP A 74 -40.59 -8.00 6.55
CA ASP A 74 -40.72 -8.94 5.43
C ASP A 74 -40.94 -8.25 4.07
N SER A 75 -41.30 -6.95 4.07
CA SER A 75 -41.42 -6.13 2.87
C SER A 75 -40.13 -5.38 2.50
N GLY A 76 -39.09 -5.49 3.33
CA GLY A 76 -37.85 -4.73 3.22
C GLY A 76 -37.93 -3.30 3.78
N GLY A 77 -39.01 -3.00 4.53
CA GLY A 77 -39.15 -1.76 5.29
C GLY A 77 -38.25 -1.74 6.52
N PHE A 78 -37.96 -0.54 7.02
CA PHE A 78 -37.11 -0.30 8.18
C PHE A 78 -37.92 0.25 9.36
N GLU A 79 -37.89 -0.42 10.49
CA GLU A 79 -38.46 0.01 11.77
C GLU A 79 -37.32 0.42 12.71
N GLU A 80 -37.26 1.69 13.12
CA GLU A 80 -36.23 2.19 14.06
C GLU A 80 -36.43 1.54 15.43
N LEU A 81 -35.37 0.92 15.96
CA LEU A 81 -35.37 0.29 17.28
C LEU A 81 -34.85 1.26 18.35
N TRP A 82 -33.70 1.88 18.09
CA TRP A 82 -33.05 2.83 18.99
C TRP A 82 -31.96 3.62 18.25
N ARG A 83 -31.45 4.66 18.92
CA ARG A 83 -30.48 5.62 18.39
C ARG A 83 -29.43 5.98 19.41
N VAL A 84 -28.23 6.32 18.93
CA VAL A 84 -27.11 6.89 19.69
C VAL A 84 -26.65 8.18 19.04
N GLU A 85 -26.18 9.14 19.84
CA GLU A 85 -25.69 10.45 19.37
C GLU A 85 -24.42 10.86 20.13
N GLY A 86 -23.65 11.79 19.57
CA GLY A 86 -22.49 12.40 20.22
C GLY A 86 -21.19 11.59 20.09
N TRP A 87 -21.17 10.54 19.27
CA TRP A 87 -19.95 9.80 18.98
C TRP A 87 -19.98 9.11 17.60
N TYR A 88 -18.79 8.85 17.07
CA TYR A 88 -18.57 8.11 15.83
C TYR A 88 -17.68 6.89 16.06
N ALA A 89 -17.85 5.86 15.24
CA ALA A 89 -16.98 4.69 15.18
C ALA A 89 -16.80 4.30 13.71
N PHE A 90 -15.64 3.76 13.34
CA PHE A 90 -15.40 3.24 11.99
C PHE A 90 -16.00 1.84 11.76
N GLY A 91 -16.52 1.21 12.81
CA GLY A 91 -17.15 -0.10 12.73
C GLY A 91 -17.72 -0.54 14.07
N GLY A 92 -18.50 -1.62 14.02
CA GLY A 92 -19.10 -2.28 15.17
C GLY A 92 -19.95 -3.47 14.73
N GLU A 93 -20.58 -4.12 15.69
CA GLU A 93 -21.45 -5.27 15.46
C GLU A 93 -22.77 -5.11 16.19
N ILE A 94 -23.86 -5.61 15.60
CA ILE A 94 -25.19 -5.62 16.20
C ILE A 94 -25.70 -7.06 16.39
N SER A 95 -26.35 -7.33 17.52
CA SER A 95 -26.92 -8.64 17.84
C SER A 95 -28.12 -8.98 16.95
N ASP A 96 -28.44 -10.27 16.85
CA ASP A 96 -29.55 -10.79 16.03
C ASP A 96 -30.95 -10.33 16.49
N ASP A 97 -31.10 -9.92 17.75
CA ASP A 97 -32.31 -9.32 18.30
C ASP A 97 -32.32 -7.78 18.21
N GLY A 98 -31.21 -7.20 17.74
CA GLY A 98 -30.99 -5.76 17.61
C GLY A 98 -30.95 -5.00 18.93
N LYS A 99 -30.93 -5.69 20.07
CA LYS A 99 -30.91 -5.07 21.39
C LYS A 99 -29.52 -4.63 21.82
N TYR A 100 -28.47 -5.33 21.38
CA TYR A 100 -27.10 -5.10 21.79
C TYR A 100 -26.23 -4.64 20.63
N PHE A 101 -25.33 -3.70 20.93
CA PHE A 101 -24.35 -3.22 19.96
C PHE A 101 -22.97 -3.17 20.60
N VAL A 102 -21.97 -3.66 19.88
CA VAL A 102 -20.56 -3.55 20.28
C VAL A 102 -19.86 -2.61 19.33
N ARG A 103 -19.46 -1.45 19.87
CA ARG A 103 -18.70 -0.42 19.19
C ARG A 103 -17.22 -0.76 19.25
N TYR A 104 -16.51 -0.71 18.12
CA TYR A 104 -15.06 -0.66 18.15
C TYR A 104 -14.56 0.76 18.35
N GLY A 105 -13.42 0.87 19.03
CA GLY A 105 -12.67 2.10 19.19
C GLY A 105 -12.47 2.91 17.91
N PRO A 106 -12.23 4.22 18.04
CA PRO A 106 -11.84 5.05 16.92
C PRO A 106 -10.43 4.65 16.43
N TRP A 107 -9.89 5.47 15.53
CA TRP A 107 -8.49 5.38 15.13
C TRP A 107 -7.60 5.63 16.35
N ALA A 108 -6.84 4.62 16.79
CA ALA A 108 -6.12 4.68 18.06
C ALA A 108 -4.86 5.54 17.92
N SER A 109 -4.74 6.59 18.75
CA SER A 109 -3.76 7.67 18.56
C SER A 109 -2.90 7.98 19.79
N ASP A 110 -3.33 7.59 21.00
CA ASP A 110 -2.51 7.70 22.20
C ASP A 110 -1.45 6.58 22.25
N GLN A 111 -0.39 6.75 21.46
CA GLN A 111 0.72 5.80 21.34
C GLN A 111 1.54 5.61 22.62
N LYS A 112 1.31 6.41 23.67
CA LYS A 112 2.09 6.34 24.92
C LYS A 112 1.29 5.67 26.05
N GLY A 113 0.05 6.11 26.26
CA GLY A 113 -0.81 5.60 27.32
C GLY A 113 -1.70 4.46 26.88
N PHE A 114 -1.92 4.29 25.57
CA PHE A 114 -2.90 3.36 25.01
C PHE A 114 -4.28 3.50 25.65
N THR A 115 -4.65 4.75 25.97
CA THR A 115 -5.91 5.10 26.64
C THR A 115 -7.10 5.22 25.68
N ASP A 116 -6.86 5.04 24.37
CA ASP A 116 -7.92 5.00 23.38
C ASP A 116 -8.91 3.87 23.70
N LEU A 117 -10.19 4.11 23.39
CA LEU A 117 -11.24 3.10 23.46
C LEU A 117 -10.87 1.90 22.58
N ALA A 118 -10.96 0.68 23.11
CA ALA A 118 -10.86 -0.55 22.33
C ALA A 118 -12.25 -1.03 21.91
N ILE A 119 -13.13 -1.24 22.90
CA ILE A 119 -14.52 -1.66 22.69
C ILE A 119 -15.47 -1.02 23.69
N ALA A 120 -16.73 -0.80 23.29
CA ALA A 120 -17.82 -0.43 24.18
C ALA A 120 -19.08 -1.24 23.88
N PHE A 121 -19.80 -1.65 24.92
CA PHE A 121 -21.03 -2.44 24.88
C PHE A 121 -22.22 -1.54 25.15
N TYR A 122 -23.26 -1.67 24.34
CA TYR A 122 -24.49 -0.91 24.46
C TYR A 122 -25.71 -1.84 24.50
N GLU A 123 -26.73 -1.45 25.26
CA GLU A 123 -28.06 -2.06 25.27
C GLU A 123 -29.09 -0.98 24.90
N SER A 124 -29.78 -1.18 23.77
CA SER A 124 -30.79 -0.25 23.26
C SER A 124 -30.30 1.21 23.16
N GLY A 125 -29.02 1.39 22.84
CA GLY A 125 -28.36 2.70 22.74
C GLY A 125 -27.74 3.22 24.04
N GLU A 126 -27.95 2.57 25.18
CA GLU A 126 -27.35 2.95 26.47
C GLU A 126 -26.02 2.24 26.69
N LEU A 127 -25.00 2.97 27.16
CA LEU A 127 -23.67 2.40 27.44
C LEU A 127 -23.73 1.49 28.67
N LEU A 128 -23.33 0.23 28.49
CA LEU A 128 -23.17 -0.75 29.57
C LEU A 128 -21.77 -0.72 30.17
N LYS A 129 -20.75 -0.83 29.30
CA LYS A 129 -19.35 -0.96 29.69
C LYS A 129 -18.43 -0.57 28.53
N GLU A 130 -17.27 -0.02 28.86
CA GLU A 130 -16.20 0.23 27.89
C GLU A 130 -14.85 -0.25 28.42
N TYR A 131 -13.94 -0.51 27.49
CA TYR A 131 -12.56 -0.92 27.77
C TYR A 131 -11.61 -0.14 26.87
N GLN A 132 -10.56 0.41 27.47
CA GLN A 132 -9.42 0.99 26.77
C GLN A 132 -8.45 -0.09 26.29
N VAL A 133 -7.61 0.24 25.31
CA VAL A 133 -6.61 -0.71 24.80
C VAL A 133 -5.67 -1.18 25.91
N GLN A 134 -5.18 -0.29 26.76
CA GLN A 134 -4.29 -0.64 27.89
C GLN A 134 -4.90 -1.66 28.88
N GLU A 135 -6.23 -1.73 28.98
CA GLU A 135 -6.92 -2.68 29.87
C GLU A 135 -6.97 -4.10 29.26
N LEU A 136 -6.98 -4.18 27.93
CA LEU A 136 -7.12 -5.44 27.19
C LEU A 136 -5.80 -5.98 26.65
N ILE A 137 -4.82 -5.15 26.33
CA ILE A 137 -3.52 -5.62 25.84
C ILE A 137 -2.66 -6.15 27.01
N LYS A 138 -2.16 -7.38 26.91
CA LYS A 138 -1.26 -8.00 27.88
C LYS A 138 0.21 -7.79 27.55
N ASN A 139 0.55 -7.68 26.27
CA ASN A 139 1.90 -7.37 25.81
C ASN A 139 1.90 -6.13 24.89
N THR A 140 2.19 -4.96 25.45
CA THR A 140 2.24 -3.69 24.70
C THR A 140 3.32 -3.66 23.61
N ASN A 141 4.39 -4.45 23.73
CA ASN A 141 5.44 -4.53 22.70
C ASN A 141 4.96 -5.21 21.40
N SER A 142 3.77 -5.82 21.40
CA SER A 142 3.16 -6.40 20.19
C SER A 142 2.35 -5.38 19.38
N LEU A 143 2.11 -4.19 19.92
CA LEU A 143 1.40 -3.14 19.20
C LEU A 143 2.23 -2.70 18.00
N GLU A 144 1.58 -2.60 16.85
CA GLU A 144 2.22 -2.12 15.63
C GLU A 144 1.96 -0.63 15.46
N HIS A 145 3.02 0.16 15.47
CA HIS A 145 2.96 1.61 15.38
C HIS A 145 3.21 2.09 13.95
N SER A 146 2.42 3.06 13.52
CA SER A 146 2.71 3.92 12.37
C SER A 146 3.13 5.32 12.86
N VAL A 147 3.24 6.28 11.94
CA VAL A 147 3.58 7.67 12.31
C VAL A 147 2.47 8.34 13.14
N SER A 148 1.20 8.00 12.91
CA SER A 148 0.04 8.69 13.52
C SER A 148 -0.82 7.81 14.41
N HIS A 149 -0.64 6.50 14.38
CA HIS A 149 -1.54 5.57 15.06
C HIS A 149 -0.87 4.26 15.43
N TYR A 150 -1.63 3.38 16.06
CA TYR A 150 -1.20 2.01 16.33
C TYR A 150 -2.34 1.02 16.12
N GLN A 151 -1.99 -0.23 15.89
CA GLN A 151 -2.95 -1.32 15.72
C GLN A 151 -2.92 -2.26 16.91
N TRP A 152 -4.10 -2.58 17.44
CA TRP A 152 -4.27 -3.42 18.63
C TRP A 152 -5.14 -4.66 18.38
N LYS A 153 -5.83 -4.75 17.25
CA LYS A 153 -6.60 -5.93 16.83
C LYS A 153 -5.72 -6.89 16.04
N ALA A 154 -5.93 -8.18 16.21
CA ALA A 154 -5.36 -9.17 15.30
C ALA A 154 -5.92 -8.96 13.88
N ARG A 155 -5.06 -9.13 12.88
CA ARG A 155 -5.43 -9.04 11.45
C ARG A 155 -6.10 -10.33 10.96
N SER A 156 -5.66 -11.47 11.48
CA SER A 156 -6.25 -12.79 11.26
C SER A 156 -6.18 -13.62 12.53
N GLN A 157 -7.13 -14.52 12.75
CA GLN A 157 -7.28 -15.28 13.98
C GLN A 157 -8.06 -16.58 13.73
N SER A 158 -8.03 -17.52 14.68
CA SER A 158 -8.72 -18.82 14.58
C SER A 158 -10.23 -18.68 14.59
N LYS A 159 -10.74 -17.72 15.36
CA LYS A 159 -12.17 -17.45 15.51
C LYS A 159 -12.44 -15.98 15.23
N PRO A 160 -13.37 -15.65 14.31
CA PRO A 160 -13.72 -14.25 14.04
C PRO A 160 -14.14 -13.53 15.31
N ASN A 161 -13.77 -12.25 15.43
CA ASN A 161 -14.36 -11.38 16.44
C ASN A 161 -15.86 -11.27 16.18
N GLY A 162 -16.62 -11.08 17.25
CA GLY A 162 -18.05 -10.81 17.14
C GLY A 162 -18.97 -11.60 18.05
N PHE A 163 -20.26 -11.45 17.83
CA PHE A 163 -21.29 -12.16 18.61
C PHE A 163 -21.20 -13.68 18.46
N GLU A 164 -21.25 -14.40 19.58
CA GLU A 164 -21.31 -15.86 19.66
C GLU A 164 -22.66 -16.33 20.22
N TYR A 165 -22.90 -17.64 20.17
CA TYR A 165 -24.05 -18.27 20.82
C TYR A 165 -24.01 -18.07 22.34
N ARG A 166 -25.18 -17.96 23.00
CA ARG A 166 -25.36 -17.81 24.46
C ARG A 166 -24.76 -16.53 25.07
N SER A 167 -25.10 -15.38 24.51
CA SER A 167 -24.82 -14.09 25.16
C SER A 167 -23.35 -13.68 25.23
N TYR A 168 -22.48 -14.21 24.36
CA TYR A 168 -21.05 -13.89 24.36
C TYR A 168 -20.61 -13.06 23.16
N PHE A 169 -19.59 -12.22 23.37
CA PHE A 169 -18.87 -11.52 22.32
C PHE A 169 -17.40 -11.91 22.35
N HIS A 170 -16.82 -12.22 21.19
CA HIS A 170 -15.42 -12.60 21.03
C HIS A 170 -14.56 -11.44 20.57
N LEU A 171 -13.38 -11.29 21.17
CA LEU A 171 -12.36 -10.35 20.70
C LEU A 171 -10.98 -10.96 20.80
N VAL A 172 -10.20 -10.88 19.73
CA VAL A 172 -8.79 -11.25 19.71
C VAL A 172 -7.93 -10.01 19.50
N MET A 173 -7.03 -9.77 20.45
CA MET A 173 -6.05 -8.69 20.43
C MET A 173 -4.82 -9.09 19.61
N ILE A 174 -4.03 -8.11 19.18
CA ILE A 174 -2.80 -8.30 18.38
C ILE A 174 -1.74 -9.11 19.12
N ASP A 175 -1.74 -9.09 20.46
CA ASP A 175 -0.87 -9.91 21.30
C ASP A 175 -1.33 -11.36 21.50
N LYS A 176 -2.34 -11.79 20.72
CA LYS A 176 -2.95 -13.13 20.75
C LYS A 176 -3.84 -13.38 21.97
N THR A 177 -4.05 -12.39 22.84
CA THR A 177 -5.02 -12.51 23.93
C THR A 177 -6.42 -12.56 23.35
N ALA A 178 -7.16 -13.60 23.72
CA ALA A 178 -8.53 -13.83 23.28
C ALA A 178 -9.49 -13.63 24.47
N TYR A 179 -10.45 -12.73 24.32
CA TYR A 179 -11.46 -12.44 25.33
C TYR A 179 -12.81 -13.01 24.92
N ARG A 180 -13.58 -13.44 25.92
CA ARG A 180 -15.03 -13.55 25.80
C ARG A 180 -15.68 -12.63 26.81
N PHE A 181 -16.58 -11.81 26.32
CA PHE A 181 -17.38 -10.89 27.12
C PHE A 181 -18.80 -11.43 27.19
N ASN A 182 -19.48 -11.26 28.31
CA ASN A 182 -20.94 -11.28 28.33
C ASN A 182 -21.42 -9.96 27.73
N TYR A 183 -22.04 -9.96 26.55
CA TYR A 183 -22.42 -8.70 25.90
C TYR A 183 -23.60 -8.00 26.58
N GLU A 184 -24.34 -8.69 27.45
CA GLU A 184 -25.47 -8.12 28.20
C GLU A 184 -25.00 -7.27 29.39
N THR A 185 -23.80 -7.53 29.90
CA THR A 185 -23.19 -6.75 31.00
C THR A 185 -21.92 -6.02 30.57
N GLY A 186 -21.35 -6.41 29.43
CA GLY A 186 -20.03 -6.03 28.97
C GLY A 186 -18.88 -6.65 29.76
N GLU A 187 -19.11 -7.51 30.74
CA GLU A 187 -18.04 -8.06 31.59
C GLU A 187 -17.22 -9.14 30.87
N ILE A 188 -15.90 -9.15 31.11
CA ILE A 188 -15.02 -10.25 30.70
C ILE A 188 -15.37 -11.50 31.52
N VAL A 189 -15.77 -12.57 30.85
CA VAL A 189 -16.09 -13.87 31.47
C VAL A 189 -15.03 -14.94 31.26
N ASP A 190 -14.17 -14.77 30.24
CA ASP A 190 -13.11 -15.72 29.91
C ASP A 190 -11.95 -15.00 29.20
N VAL A 191 -10.73 -15.47 29.48
CA VAL A 191 -9.48 -14.96 28.87
C VAL A 191 -8.62 -16.16 28.47
N GLY A 192 -8.30 -16.23 27.19
CA GLY A 192 -7.47 -17.28 26.60
C GLY A 192 -6.41 -16.72 25.66
N ILE A 193 -5.80 -17.62 24.90
CA ILE A 193 -4.80 -17.29 23.88
C ILE A 193 -5.22 -17.92 22.55
N ASP A 194 -5.26 -17.13 21.49
CA ASP A 194 -5.40 -17.61 20.12
C ASP A 194 -4.01 -17.68 19.47
N VAL A 195 -3.38 -18.84 19.53
CA VAL A 195 -2.02 -19.05 19.00
C VAL A 195 -1.89 -18.79 17.50
N ASN A 196 -3.00 -18.79 16.75
CA ASN A 196 -3.02 -18.49 15.32
C ASN A 196 -3.38 -17.03 15.02
N ALA A 197 -3.63 -16.21 16.05
CA ALA A 197 -3.77 -14.78 15.87
C ALA A 197 -2.46 -14.20 15.32
N LYS A 198 -2.60 -13.37 14.29
CA LYS A 198 -1.49 -12.71 13.62
C LYS A 198 -1.71 -11.22 13.60
N SER A 199 -0.64 -10.51 13.86
CA SER A 199 -0.55 -9.09 13.62
C SER A 199 -0.60 -8.75 12.11
N PRO A 200 -0.87 -7.50 11.72
CA PRO A 200 -0.79 -7.07 10.33
C PRO A 200 0.57 -7.35 9.69
N THR A 201 1.67 -7.13 10.41
CA THR A 201 3.02 -7.43 9.94
C THR A 201 3.25 -8.93 9.82
N GLU A 202 2.86 -9.75 10.81
CA GLU A 202 2.96 -11.22 10.71
C GLU A 202 2.16 -11.76 9.51
N ALA A 203 0.93 -11.29 9.32
CA ALA A 203 0.07 -11.69 8.20
C ALA A 203 0.65 -11.24 6.84
N SER A 204 1.26 -10.05 6.79
CA SER A 204 1.92 -9.53 5.59
C SER A 204 3.18 -10.32 5.25
N HIS A 205 4.01 -10.64 6.24
CA HIS A 205 5.20 -11.49 6.07
C HIS A 205 4.83 -12.90 5.62
N GLU A 206 3.80 -13.52 6.19
CA GLU A 206 3.34 -14.84 5.75
C GLU A 206 2.77 -14.80 4.33
N LYS A 207 2.02 -13.74 3.99
CA LYS A 207 1.55 -13.54 2.61
C LYS A 207 2.73 -13.42 1.66
N LEU A 208 3.73 -12.61 1.99
CA LEU A 208 4.96 -12.43 1.22
C LEU A 208 5.74 -13.75 1.07
N ALA A 209 5.90 -14.50 2.17
CA ALA A 209 6.58 -15.79 2.15
C ALA A 209 5.86 -16.81 1.26
N ARG A 210 4.52 -16.86 1.29
CA ARG A 210 3.74 -17.73 0.38
C ARG A 210 3.92 -17.33 -1.08
N LYS A 211 3.87 -16.03 -1.40
CA LYS A 211 4.15 -15.53 -2.74
C LYS A 211 5.56 -15.91 -3.19
N ASN A 212 6.54 -15.79 -2.29
CA ASN A 212 7.92 -16.11 -2.58
C ASN A 212 8.15 -17.60 -2.83
N ILE A 213 7.61 -18.48 -1.98
CA ILE A 213 7.66 -19.93 -2.18
C ILE A 213 7.02 -20.33 -3.52
N SER A 214 5.84 -19.78 -3.82
CA SER A 214 5.15 -20.01 -5.09
C SER A 214 5.99 -19.54 -6.29
N GLY A 215 6.54 -18.32 -6.21
CA GLY A 215 7.39 -17.75 -7.26
C GLY A 215 8.67 -18.55 -7.49
N ILE A 216 9.32 -19.05 -6.43
CA ILE A 216 10.50 -19.92 -6.54
C ILE A 216 10.12 -21.26 -7.20
N GLY A 217 8.98 -21.85 -6.82
CA GLY A 217 8.47 -23.07 -7.45
C GLY A 217 8.29 -22.92 -8.96
N ILE A 218 7.61 -21.83 -9.37
CA ILE A 218 7.40 -21.48 -10.78
C ILE A 218 8.73 -21.27 -11.52
N LEU A 219 9.68 -20.54 -10.93
CA LEU A 219 11.00 -20.33 -11.52
C LEU A 219 11.75 -21.65 -11.73
N SER A 220 11.68 -22.57 -10.75
CA SER A 220 12.37 -23.86 -10.82
C SER A 220 11.88 -24.79 -11.94
N GLU A 221 10.68 -24.52 -12.47
CA GLU A 221 10.09 -25.24 -13.60
C GLU A 221 10.25 -24.51 -14.93
N SER A 222 10.86 -23.31 -14.92
CA SER A 222 10.98 -22.44 -16.09
C SER A 222 12.20 -22.81 -16.96
N ASP A 223 12.01 -22.84 -18.28
CA ASP A 223 13.05 -23.19 -19.25
C ASP A 223 14.15 -22.13 -19.43
N PHE A 224 13.92 -20.91 -18.96
CA PHE A 224 14.89 -19.81 -19.04
C PHE A 224 15.75 -19.65 -17.78
N GLN A 225 15.48 -20.38 -16.68
CA GLN A 225 16.14 -20.18 -15.39
C GLN A 225 17.66 -20.21 -15.52
N ASP A 226 18.21 -21.30 -16.07
CA ASP A 226 19.66 -21.51 -16.17
C ASP A 226 20.35 -20.38 -16.95
N ALA A 227 19.76 -19.98 -18.09
CA ALA A 227 20.29 -18.89 -18.92
C ALA A 227 20.28 -17.55 -18.17
N TYR A 228 19.23 -17.26 -17.41
CA TYR A 228 19.13 -16.04 -16.62
C TYR A 228 20.07 -16.06 -15.42
N GLU A 229 20.16 -17.17 -14.69
CA GLU A 229 21.05 -17.31 -13.55
C GLU A 229 22.53 -17.25 -13.95
N GLU A 230 22.90 -17.62 -15.17
CA GLU A 230 24.27 -17.41 -15.67
C GLU A 230 24.65 -15.92 -15.71
N HIS A 231 23.70 -15.05 -16.07
CA HIS A 231 23.93 -13.61 -16.28
C HIS A 231 23.52 -12.72 -15.11
N PHE A 232 22.54 -13.13 -14.31
CA PHE A 232 21.90 -12.33 -13.27
C PHE A 232 21.84 -13.07 -11.92
N THR A 233 21.84 -12.31 -10.83
CA THR A 233 21.32 -12.78 -9.54
C THR A 233 19.84 -12.42 -9.47
N LEU A 234 18.98 -13.43 -9.38
CA LEU A 234 17.54 -13.26 -9.23
C LEU A 234 17.19 -13.09 -7.75
N TYR A 235 16.33 -12.13 -7.42
CA TYR A 235 15.85 -11.89 -6.06
C TYR A 235 14.44 -11.29 -6.10
N PHE A 236 13.77 -11.20 -4.94
CA PHE A 236 12.38 -10.74 -4.87
C PHE A 236 11.47 -11.52 -5.84
N ILE A 237 11.61 -12.85 -5.83
CA ILE A 237 10.87 -13.75 -6.72
C ILE A 237 9.50 -13.99 -6.09
N GLU A 238 8.40 -13.60 -6.73
CA GLU A 238 7.05 -13.66 -6.18
C GLU A 238 6.01 -14.06 -7.21
N ALA A 239 4.88 -14.62 -6.76
CA ALA A 239 3.68 -14.86 -7.58
C ALA A 239 2.48 -14.09 -7.02
N HIS A 240 1.70 -13.44 -7.88
CA HIS A 240 0.61 -12.53 -7.54
C HIS A 240 -0.66 -12.91 -8.32
N GLU A 241 -1.82 -12.58 -7.78
CA GLU A 241 -3.13 -12.86 -8.39
C GLU A 241 -3.52 -11.90 -9.55
N GLY A 242 -2.58 -11.07 -10.04
CA GLY A 242 -2.78 -10.22 -11.23
C GLY A 242 -3.08 -8.74 -10.98
N GLU A 243 -3.22 -8.30 -9.72
CA GLU A 243 -3.36 -6.86 -9.39
C GLU A 243 -2.02 -6.22 -8.99
N MET A 244 -1.55 -5.26 -9.80
CA MET A 244 -0.48 -4.33 -9.44
C MET A 244 -0.98 -2.89 -9.57
N SER A 245 -0.42 -1.97 -8.76
CA SER A 245 -0.90 -0.59 -8.57
C SER A 245 -1.20 0.21 -9.85
N ASP A 246 -0.54 -0.11 -10.96
CA ASP A 246 -0.62 0.66 -12.21
C ASP A 246 -0.94 -0.20 -13.45
N VAL A 247 -1.04 -1.53 -13.28
CA VAL A 247 -1.31 -2.48 -14.37
C VAL A 247 -2.15 -3.62 -13.82
N HIS A 248 -3.36 -3.76 -14.38
CA HIS A 248 -4.21 -4.93 -14.12
C HIS A 248 -3.87 -6.01 -15.13
N TYR A 249 -3.40 -7.14 -14.63
CA TYR A 249 -3.24 -8.35 -15.42
C TYR A 249 -4.51 -9.17 -15.26
N LYS A 250 -4.98 -9.73 -16.37
CA LYS A 250 -6.14 -10.62 -16.35
C LYS A 250 -5.81 -11.93 -15.64
N ASP A 251 -4.56 -12.36 -15.73
CA ASP A 251 -4.04 -13.62 -15.24
C ASP A 251 -3.07 -13.37 -14.07
N PRO A 252 -2.82 -14.38 -13.21
CA PRO A 252 -1.77 -14.31 -12.20
C PRO A 252 -0.42 -13.97 -12.84
N VAL A 253 0.44 -13.27 -12.11
CA VAL A 253 1.77 -12.86 -12.59
C VAL A 253 2.87 -13.33 -11.67
N TRP A 254 4.01 -13.61 -12.27
CA TRP A 254 5.27 -13.88 -11.61
C TRP A 254 6.16 -12.64 -11.75
N GLU A 255 6.80 -12.24 -10.65
CA GLU A 255 7.66 -11.07 -10.58
C GLU A 255 9.04 -11.46 -10.06
N THR A 256 10.09 -10.84 -10.60
CA THR A 256 11.44 -10.94 -10.05
C THR A 256 12.25 -9.67 -10.31
N HIS A 257 13.28 -9.47 -9.49
CA HIS A 257 14.36 -8.54 -9.76
C HIS A 257 15.62 -9.25 -10.25
N LEU A 258 16.23 -8.69 -11.29
CA LEU A 258 17.43 -9.16 -11.96
C LEU A 258 18.58 -8.22 -11.63
N ARG A 259 19.59 -8.68 -10.88
CA ARG A 259 20.84 -7.92 -10.70
C ARG A 259 21.91 -8.48 -11.65
N PRO A 260 22.42 -7.71 -12.62
CA PRO A 260 23.47 -8.19 -13.51
C PRO A 260 24.72 -8.60 -12.72
N LYS A 261 25.29 -9.77 -13.05
CA LYS A 261 26.60 -10.20 -12.53
C LYS A 261 27.74 -9.41 -13.18
N LYS A 262 27.52 -8.97 -14.43
CA LYS A 262 28.37 -8.00 -15.11
C LYS A 262 28.34 -6.67 -14.37
N LYS A 263 29.53 -6.08 -14.16
CA LYS A 263 29.66 -4.78 -13.51
C LYS A 263 29.46 -3.64 -14.51
N TYR A 264 28.56 -2.73 -14.17
CA TYR A 264 28.29 -1.50 -14.90
C TYR A 264 28.87 -0.30 -14.14
N SER A 265 28.91 0.87 -14.79
CA SER A 265 29.35 2.13 -14.14
C SER A 265 28.41 2.58 -13.02
N HIS A 266 27.17 2.09 -13.01
CA HIS A 266 26.12 2.39 -12.03
C HIS A 266 25.37 1.10 -11.66
N VAL A 267 24.63 1.13 -10.55
CA VAL A 267 23.79 0.00 -10.14
C VAL A 267 22.67 -0.19 -11.16
N CYS A 268 22.60 -1.38 -11.75
CA CYS A 268 21.57 -1.74 -12.72
C CYS A 268 20.67 -2.83 -12.11
N ILE A 269 19.35 -2.70 -12.30
CA ILE A 269 18.34 -3.66 -11.84
C ILE A 269 17.33 -3.86 -12.96
N GLY A 270 17.02 -5.09 -13.33
CA GLY A 270 15.83 -5.43 -14.12
C GLY A 270 14.67 -5.76 -13.18
N SER A 271 13.47 -5.22 -13.42
CA SER A 271 12.22 -5.64 -12.79
C SER A 271 11.38 -6.34 -13.86
N MET A 272 11.19 -7.65 -13.71
CA MET A 272 10.56 -8.49 -14.71
C MET A 272 9.23 -9.02 -14.20
N THR A 273 8.17 -8.81 -14.99
CA THR A 273 6.84 -9.35 -14.72
C THR A 273 6.39 -10.23 -15.89
N LEU A 274 6.07 -11.49 -15.61
CA LEU A 274 5.61 -12.46 -16.60
C LEU A 274 4.22 -13.01 -16.20
N PRO A 275 3.28 -13.18 -17.13
CA PRO A 275 2.04 -13.89 -16.84
C PRO A 275 2.32 -15.36 -16.53
N ILE A 276 1.61 -15.90 -15.55
CA ILE A 276 1.62 -17.32 -15.22
C ILE A 276 0.55 -17.99 -16.06
N HIS A 277 0.97 -18.84 -17.00
CA HIS A 277 0.05 -19.59 -17.87
C HIS A 277 -0.50 -20.84 -17.19
N ASP A 278 -1.48 -21.48 -17.83
CA ASP A 278 -2.04 -22.76 -17.40
C ASP A 278 -0.93 -23.77 -17.10
N GLY A 279 -1.01 -24.39 -15.92
CA GLY A 279 0.02 -25.31 -15.42
C GLY A 279 1.13 -24.65 -14.61
N GLY A 280 1.05 -23.35 -14.30
CA GLY A 280 2.03 -22.68 -13.44
C GLY A 280 3.33 -22.30 -14.17
N VAL A 281 3.32 -22.29 -15.50
CA VAL A 281 4.53 -22.06 -16.30
C VAL A 281 4.61 -20.59 -16.69
N VAL A 282 5.79 -20.00 -16.52
CA VAL A 282 6.14 -18.68 -17.07
C VAL A 282 7.08 -18.84 -18.25
N ARG A 283 6.97 -17.95 -19.24
CA ARG A 283 7.80 -17.98 -20.44
C ARG A 283 8.20 -16.56 -20.80
N THR A 284 9.38 -16.42 -21.40
CA THR A 284 9.80 -15.18 -22.04
C THR A 284 10.72 -15.50 -23.20
N SER A 285 10.58 -14.73 -24.28
CA SER A 285 11.49 -14.72 -25.42
C SER A 285 12.58 -13.66 -25.29
N ILE A 286 12.58 -12.87 -24.21
CA ILE A 286 13.65 -11.91 -23.92
C ILE A 286 14.88 -12.70 -23.50
N THR A 287 16.01 -12.43 -24.15
CA THR A 287 17.28 -13.07 -23.82
C THR A 287 18.08 -12.23 -22.82
N PRO A 288 18.96 -12.85 -21.99
CA PRO A 288 19.90 -12.10 -21.15
C PRO A 288 20.74 -11.07 -21.92
N SER A 289 21.13 -11.39 -23.16
CA SER A 289 21.89 -10.48 -24.01
C SER A 289 21.09 -9.25 -24.46
N GLU A 290 19.78 -9.37 -24.67
CA GLU A 290 18.92 -8.20 -24.97
C GLU A 290 18.87 -7.23 -23.78
N ILE A 291 18.78 -7.77 -22.55
CA ILE A 291 18.78 -7.00 -21.31
C ILE A 291 20.13 -6.30 -21.11
N ASP A 292 21.24 -7.03 -21.27
CA ASP A 292 22.59 -6.46 -21.15
C ASP A 292 22.83 -5.36 -22.21
N ASN A 293 22.44 -5.59 -23.46
CA ASN A 293 22.54 -4.59 -24.53
C ASN A 293 21.70 -3.34 -24.22
N ALA A 294 20.53 -3.50 -23.61
CA ALA A 294 19.71 -2.36 -23.20
C ALA A 294 20.42 -1.51 -22.13
N PHE A 295 21.01 -2.13 -21.10
CA PHE A 295 21.79 -1.42 -20.09
C PHE A 295 23.02 -0.73 -20.68
N GLU A 296 23.78 -1.40 -21.54
CA GLU A 296 24.93 -0.80 -22.23
C GLU A 296 24.52 0.40 -23.09
N THR A 297 23.43 0.26 -23.85
CA THR A 297 22.94 1.35 -24.69
C THR A 297 22.54 2.54 -23.84
N ALA A 298 21.80 2.32 -22.75
CA ALA A 298 21.39 3.36 -21.82
C ALA A 298 22.60 4.06 -21.17
N LEU A 299 23.54 3.31 -20.62
CA LEU A 299 24.73 3.86 -19.95
C LEU A 299 25.76 4.47 -20.91
N SER A 300 25.63 4.24 -22.22
CA SER A 300 26.43 4.93 -23.24
C SER A 300 25.77 6.21 -23.77
N HIS A 301 24.50 6.47 -23.41
CA HIS A 301 23.77 7.60 -23.95
C HIS A 301 24.14 8.90 -23.20
N PRO A 302 24.58 9.98 -23.90
CA PRO A 302 25.06 11.21 -23.25
C PRO A 302 24.05 11.86 -22.30
N TYR A 303 22.77 11.92 -22.69
CA TYR A 303 21.71 12.44 -21.82
C TYR A 303 21.57 11.65 -20.51
N ILE A 304 21.65 10.31 -20.57
CA ILE A 304 21.49 9.45 -19.39
C ILE A 304 22.70 9.60 -18.47
N LEU A 305 23.91 9.63 -19.02
CA LEU A 305 25.14 9.90 -18.26
C LEU A 305 25.06 11.25 -17.53
N HIS A 306 24.56 12.29 -18.19
CA HIS A 306 24.37 13.59 -17.56
C HIS A 306 23.37 13.55 -16.39
N ARG A 307 22.35 12.69 -16.43
CA ARG A 307 21.42 12.50 -15.29
C ARG A 307 22.07 11.86 -14.07
N PHE A 308 23.21 11.18 -14.24
CA PHE A 308 24.01 10.69 -13.12
C PHE A 308 25.04 11.73 -12.64
N GLU A 309 25.28 12.82 -13.38
CA GLU A 309 26.17 13.90 -12.96
C GLU A 309 25.52 14.70 -11.83
N GLY A 310 26.06 14.59 -10.61
CA GLY A 310 25.55 15.28 -9.42
C GLY A 310 24.68 14.42 -8.52
N GLU A 311 24.30 13.23 -8.97
CA GLU A 311 23.64 12.23 -8.14
C GLU A 311 24.66 11.50 -7.24
N THR A 312 24.19 11.09 -6.06
CA THR A 312 25.01 10.29 -5.16
C THR A 312 25.35 8.93 -5.81
N SER A 313 26.43 8.28 -5.36
CA SER A 313 26.85 6.94 -5.81
C SER A 313 25.80 5.82 -5.61
N GLN A 314 24.61 6.15 -5.12
CA GLN A 314 23.50 5.24 -4.84
C GLN A 314 22.39 5.29 -5.91
N ALA A 315 22.43 6.22 -6.87
CA ALA A 315 21.47 6.24 -7.96
C ALA A 315 21.51 4.93 -8.77
N GLN A 316 20.32 4.42 -9.13
CA GLN A 316 20.16 3.13 -9.80
C GLN A 316 19.43 3.31 -11.13
N LEU A 317 19.82 2.51 -12.12
CA LEU A 317 19.12 2.38 -13.39
C LEU A 317 18.24 1.13 -13.35
N VAL A 318 16.93 1.32 -13.29
CA VAL A 318 15.93 0.26 -13.23
C VAL A 318 15.31 0.08 -14.61
N LEU A 319 15.48 -1.10 -15.20
CA LEU A 319 14.85 -1.54 -16.43
C LEU A 319 13.56 -2.29 -16.10
N TYR A 320 12.43 -1.93 -16.70
CA TYR A 320 11.19 -2.68 -16.53
C TYR A 320 10.93 -3.60 -17.72
N LEU A 321 10.56 -4.85 -17.45
CA LEU A 321 10.24 -5.87 -18.44
C LEU A 321 8.84 -6.43 -18.18
N GLN A 322 8.06 -6.58 -19.24
CA GLN A 322 6.76 -7.24 -19.17
C GLN A 322 6.60 -8.17 -20.36
N GLU A 323 6.25 -9.43 -20.08
CA GLU A 323 6.05 -10.46 -21.11
C GLU A 323 7.29 -10.59 -22.04
N ASP A 324 7.12 -10.25 -23.31
CA ASP A 324 8.14 -10.29 -24.37
C ASP A 324 8.67 -8.89 -24.75
N LEU A 325 8.42 -7.90 -23.89
CA LEU A 325 8.77 -6.49 -24.10
C LEU A 325 9.71 -5.99 -22.99
N LEU A 326 10.67 -5.14 -23.39
CA LEU A 326 11.59 -4.45 -22.47
C LEU A 326 10.96 -3.19 -21.85
N HIS A 327 9.63 -3.16 -21.68
CA HIS A 327 8.91 -2.07 -21.03
C HIS A 327 7.62 -2.59 -20.38
N LYS A 328 7.13 -1.91 -19.34
CA LYS A 328 5.93 -2.35 -18.60
C LYS A 328 4.63 -1.79 -19.17
N ASN A 329 4.65 -0.57 -19.71
CA ASN A 329 3.42 0.12 -20.08
C ASN A 329 3.37 0.49 -21.57
N THR A 330 2.96 -0.47 -22.42
CA THR A 330 2.82 -0.26 -23.87
C THR A 330 1.87 0.87 -24.23
N LYS A 331 0.76 1.02 -23.48
CA LYS A 331 -0.19 2.13 -23.68
C LYS A 331 0.48 3.48 -23.42
N HIS A 332 1.28 3.57 -22.35
CA HIS A 332 2.04 4.78 -22.04
C HIS A 332 3.09 5.09 -23.10
N LEU A 333 3.88 4.10 -23.54
CA LEU A 333 4.84 4.26 -24.63
C LEU A 333 4.17 4.79 -25.90
N LYS A 334 3.08 4.16 -26.36
CA LYS A 334 2.34 4.61 -27.55
C LYS A 334 1.84 6.04 -27.41
N ASN A 335 1.30 6.40 -26.24
CA ASN A 335 0.83 7.77 -25.98
C ASN A 335 1.97 8.80 -26.02
N GLN A 336 3.12 8.50 -25.39
CA GLN A 336 4.27 9.40 -25.41
C GLN A 336 4.88 9.49 -26.82
N TYR A 337 4.98 8.37 -27.53
CA TYR A 337 5.45 8.32 -28.91
C TYR A 337 4.56 9.16 -29.83
N LYS A 338 3.24 9.01 -29.75
CA LYS A 338 2.29 9.82 -30.52
C LYS A 338 2.40 11.31 -30.20
N LYS A 339 2.57 11.67 -28.93
CA LYS A 339 2.76 13.06 -28.52
C LYS A 339 4.02 13.69 -29.12
N VAL A 340 5.14 12.97 -29.10
CA VAL A 340 6.46 13.47 -29.53
C VAL A 340 6.62 13.40 -31.06
N LYS A 341 6.27 12.27 -31.67
CA LYS A 341 6.50 11.98 -33.09
C LYS A 341 5.30 12.32 -33.98
N ARG A 342 4.15 12.68 -33.39
CA ARG A 342 2.89 12.95 -34.10
C ARG A 342 2.45 11.80 -35.02
N ALA A 343 2.81 10.57 -34.65
CA ALA A 343 2.54 9.35 -35.40
C ALA A 343 2.24 8.17 -34.44
N GLU A 344 1.52 7.16 -34.91
CA GLU A 344 1.30 5.93 -34.15
C GLU A 344 2.55 5.04 -34.18
N LEU A 345 2.86 4.38 -33.06
CA LEU A 345 3.96 3.42 -32.97
C LEU A 345 3.47 2.03 -33.42
N ALA A 346 4.08 1.51 -34.48
CA ALA A 346 3.74 0.19 -35.01
C ALA A 346 4.04 -0.94 -34.00
N GLU A 347 3.21 -1.98 -33.96
CA GLU A 347 3.32 -3.08 -32.98
C GLU A 347 4.68 -3.80 -33.09
N GLU A 348 5.14 -4.04 -34.32
CA GLU A 348 6.42 -4.69 -34.60
C GLU A 348 7.65 -3.87 -34.17
N LYS A 349 7.44 -2.60 -33.83
CA LYS A 349 8.49 -1.70 -33.31
C LYS A 349 8.51 -1.62 -31.79
N LEU A 350 7.52 -2.18 -31.09
CA LEU A 350 7.45 -2.09 -29.63
C LEU A 350 8.67 -2.70 -28.94
N ARG A 351 9.17 -3.84 -29.44
CA ARG A 351 10.35 -4.51 -28.88
C ARG A 351 11.64 -3.69 -29.00
N ASP A 352 11.69 -2.72 -29.92
CA ASP A 352 12.85 -1.84 -30.07
C ASP A 352 12.93 -0.80 -28.93
N TRP A 353 11.85 -0.61 -28.17
CA TRP A 353 11.75 0.39 -27.11
C TRP A 353 11.82 -0.25 -25.71
N THR A 354 12.61 0.39 -24.87
CA THR A 354 12.93 -0.05 -23.52
C THR A 354 12.54 1.01 -22.50
N GLU A 355 11.89 0.63 -21.39
CA GLU A 355 11.54 1.55 -20.30
C GLU A 355 12.59 1.50 -19.19
N PHE A 356 13.12 2.67 -18.84
CA PHE A 356 14.07 2.84 -17.76
C PHE A 356 13.62 3.90 -16.78
N TRP A 357 13.95 3.67 -15.52
CA TRP A 357 13.81 4.64 -14.45
C TRP A 357 15.19 4.86 -13.82
N ILE A 358 15.55 6.13 -13.62
CA ILE A 358 16.66 6.51 -12.75
C ILE A 358 16.04 6.82 -11.40
N THR A 359 16.37 6.02 -10.40
CA THR A 359 15.91 6.21 -9.03
C THR A 359 17.06 6.83 -8.23
N PRO A 360 17.07 8.16 -8.06
CA PRO A 360 18.06 8.80 -7.19
C PRO A 360 17.75 8.51 -5.71
N ASN A 361 18.62 8.99 -4.84
CA ASN A 361 18.33 9.12 -3.42
C ASN A 361 17.37 10.29 -3.10
N SER A 362 16.94 11.01 -4.13
CA SER A 362 16.03 12.14 -4.05
C SER A 362 14.62 11.72 -4.50
N PRO A 363 13.56 12.50 -4.22
CA PRO A 363 12.20 12.18 -4.65
C PRO A 363 11.97 12.33 -6.16
N GLU A 364 12.95 12.81 -6.93
CA GLU A 364 12.83 13.07 -8.37
C GLU A 364 13.20 11.84 -9.19
N CYS A 365 12.24 10.95 -9.45
CA CYS A 365 12.49 9.84 -10.38
C CYS A 365 12.42 10.31 -11.84
N THR A 366 13.44 10.01 -12.63
CA THR A 366 13.42 10.24 -14.09
C THR A 366 13.02 8.95 -14.78
N SER A 367 11.91 8.96 -15.51
CA SER A 367 11.46 7.83 -16.34
C SER A 367 11.56 8.18 -17.82
N PHE A 368 12.02 7.23 -18.63
CA PHE A 368 12.15 7.43 -20.08
C PHE A 368 12.02 6.11 -20.85
N PHE A 369 11.68 6.24 -22.14
CA PHE A 369 11.79 5.16 -23.11
C PHE A 369 13.02 5.39 -23.98
N LEU A 370 13.82 4.34 -24.18
CA LEU A 370 15.00 4.31 -25.04
C LEU A 370 14.78 3.32 -26.18
N ASN A 371 14.93 3.76 -27.42
CA ASN A 371 14.99 2.85 -28.55
C ASN A 371 16.41 2.27 -28.66
N THR A 372 16.59 0.98 -28.37
CA THR A 372 17.93 0.37 -28.26
C THR A 372 18.66 0.24 -29.60
N LYS A 373 17.94 0.32 -30.74
CA LYS A 373 18.53 0.26 -32.09
C LYS A 373 18.97 1.64 -32.60
N THR A 374 18.13 2.65 -32.42
CA THR A 374 18.36 4.00 -32.94
C THR A 374 18.98 4.95 -31.92
N LYS A 375 18.98 4.56 -30.64
CA LYS A 375 19.37 5.38 -29.49
C LYS A 375 18.47 6.60 -29.26
N GLU A 376 17.31 6.67 -29.90
CA GLU A 376 16.32 7.72 -29.62
C GLU A 376 15.77 7.59 -28.20
N ILE A 377 15.54 8.72 -27.53
CA ILE A 377 14.92 8.77 -26.19
C ILE A 377 13.61 9.56 -26.25
N ILE A 378 12.61 9.06 -25.52
CA ILE A 378 11.41 9.80 -25.13
C ILE A 378 11.40 9.86 -23.60
N TYR A 379 11.71 11.02 -23.03
CA TYR A 379 11.70 11.22 -21.58
C TYR A 379 10.40 11.87 -21.12
N PHE A 380 10.02 11.59 -19.88
CA PHE A 380 8.87 12.19 -19.24
C PHE A 380 9.21 12.30 -17.76
N ASP A 381 9.63 13.50 -17.35
CA ASP A 381 9.83 13.79 -15.94
C ASP A 381 8.47 13.75 -15.28
N ARG A 382 8.29 12.78 -14.37
CA ARG A 382 7.17 12.85 -13.44
C ARG A 382 7.59 13.91 -12.41
N PRO A 383 6.88 15.05 -12.28
CA PRO A 383 6.95 15.77 -11.02
C PRO A 383 6.63 14.73 -9.94
N SER A 384 7.49 14.67 -8.93
CA SER A 384 7.56 13.64 -7.88
C SER A 384 6.22 12.97 -7.55
N TRP A 385 6.26 11.66 -7.24
CA TRP A 385 5.12 10.88 -6.72
C TRP A 385 4.51 11.56 -5.47
N SER A 386 3.72 12.59 -5.68
CA SER A 386 2.65 13.03 -4.82
C SER A 386 1.41 12.44 -5.46
N ALA A 387 0.64 11.67 -4.68
CA ALA A 387 -0.71 11.27 -5.04
C ALA A 387 -1.44 12.48 -5.68
N PRO A 388 -2.36 12.28 -6.65
CA PRO A 388 -3.01 13.36 -7.37
C PRO A 388 -3.60 14.35 -6.38
N SER A 389 -2.92 15.48 -6.20
CA SER A 389 -3.43 16.60 -5.43
C SER A 389 -4.44 17.27 -6.34
N VAL A 390 -5.72 17.12 -6.00
CA VAL A 390 -6.74 18.09 -6.42
C VAL A 390 -6.43 19.37 -5.66
N LEU A 391 -5.48 20.14 -6.18
CA LEU A 391 -5.28 21.53 -5.81
C LEU A 391 -5.93 22.38 -6.88
N SER A 392 -7.23 22.61 -6.68
CA SER A 392 -7.90 23.79 -7.19
C SER A 392 -7.30 25.01 -6.50
N LEU A 393 -6.38 25.71 -7.15
CA LEU A 393 -6.11 27.10 -6.86
C LEU A 393 -5.85 27.85 -8.19
N ALA A 394 -6.58 28.95 -8.33
CA ALA A 394 -6.46 29.92 -9.41
C ALA A 394 -5.01 30.38 -9.61
N GLY A 395 -4.66 30.70 -10.87
CA GLY A 395 -3.34 31.21 -11.28
C GLY A 395 -2.97 32.58 -10.68
N PRO A 396 -1.90 33.26 -11.16
CA PRO A 396 -1.40 33.24 -12.54
C PRO A 396 0.14 33.15 -12.75
N ASP A 397 0.50 33.04 -14.04
CA ASP A 397 1.77 33.37 -14.70
C ASP A 397 2.99 32.44 -14.56
N TRP A 398 3.20 31.60 -15.58
CA TRP A 398 4.55 31.33 -16.09
C TRP A 398 4.56 31.28 -17.62
N LYS A 399 5.50 32.04 -18.20
CA LYS A 399 5.61 32.36 -19.62
C LYS A 399 6.14 31.21 -20.46
N GLU A 400 5.61 31.17 -21.69
CA GLU A 400 6.01 30.37 -22.85
C GLU A 400 7.52 30.40 -23.15
N GLN A 401 8.07 29.22 -23.45
CA GLN A 401 9.13 29.07 -24.46
C GLN A 401 8.85 27.83 -25.32
N THR A 402 8.10 28.03 -26.40
CA THR A 402 8.18 27.18 -27.60
C THR A 402 8.83 28.02 -28.69
N ARG A 403 10.06 27.67 -29.07
CA ARG A 403 10.64 28.11 -30.35
C ARG A 403 10.20 27.13 -31.43
N GLU A 404 9.42 27.61 -32.39
CA GLU A 404 9.28 27.00 -33.71
C GLU A 404 10.48 27.37 -34.61
N PRO A 405 10.77 26.58 -35.67
CA PRO A 405 11.93 26.79 -36.52
C PRO A 405 11.62 27.78 -37.66
N GLU A 406 12.53 28.69 -37.93
CA GLU A 406 12.47 29.55 -39.13
C GLU A 406 13.22 28.90 -40.31
N HIS A 407 12.67 29.16 -41.49
CA HIS A 407 13.14 28.82 -42.83
C HIS A 407 14.47 29.46 -43.21
#